data_AF-A0AAC9I7P6-F1
#
_entry.id   AF-A0AAC9I7P6-F1
#
_cell.length_a   1.000
_cell.length_b   1.000
_cell.length_c   1.000
_cell.angle_alpha   90.00
_cell.angle_beta   90.00
_cell.angle_gamma   90.00
#
_symmetry.space_group_name_H-M   'P 1'
#
loop_
_entity.id
_entity.type
_entity.pdbx_description
1 polymer ?
#
loop_
_entity_poly.entity_id
_entity_poly.type
_entity_poly.pdbx_seq_one_letter_code
_entity_poly.pdbx_strand_id
1 'polypeptide(L)'
;MYIRFDSARHGELVAHLDHALSGIAMEIDLLDREASRLRGDWHGSAREAYDRTHTAGAALLEELERGLRGARDFASATAERFVATERAVRALWRR
;
A
#
# COMPACT_ATOMS: atom_id res chain seq x y z
N MET A 1 14.15 -26.46 18.48
CA MET A 1 13.50 -25.89 17.28
C MET A 1 13.77 -24.39 17.27
N TYR A 2 14.60 -23.90 16.34
CA TYR A 2 14.82 -22.46 16.16
C TYR A 2 13.96 -22.00 14.99
N ILE A 3 13.00 -21.11 15.24
CA ILE A 3 12.34 -20.39 14.17
C ILE A 3 13.31 -19.27 13.76
N ARG A 4 13.93 -19.38 12.58
CA ARG A 4 14.83 -18.35 12.05
C ARG A 4 13.99 -17.29 11.33
N PHE A 5 13.55 -16.29 12.06
CA PHE A 5 12.98 -15.07 11.49
C PHE A 5 14.11 -14.12 11.09
N ASP A 6 14.11 -13.66 9.85
CA ASP A 6 15.07 -12.69 9.34
C ASP A 6 14.45 -11.30 9.38
N SER A 7 14.63 -10.61 10.50
CA SER A 7 14.01 -9.31 10.76
C SER A 7 14.51 -8.23 9.80
N ALA A 8 15.75 -8.33 9.32
CA ALA A 8 16.31 -7.40 8.34
C ALA A 8 15.59 -7.54 7.01
N ARG A 9 15.50 -8.76 6.48
CA ARG A 9 14.79 -9.02 5.21
C ARG A 9 13.30 -8.67 5.28
N HIS A 10 12.67 -8.87 6.44
CA HIS A 10 11.28 -8.46 6.64
C HIS A 10 11.12 -6.94 6.69
N GLY A 11 12.06 -6.23 7.33
CA GLY A 11 12.11 -4.77 7.32
C GLY A 11 12.29 -4.20 5.90
N GLU A 12 13.15 -4.82 5.10
CA GLU A 12 13.32 -4.49 3.67
C GLU A 12 12.01 -4.65 2.89
N LEU A 13 11.28 -5.75 3.10
CA LEU A 13 9.97 -5.95 2.47
C LEU A 13 8.97 -4.84 2.83
N VAL A 14 8.88 -4.48 4.11
CA VAL A 14 8.00 -3.37 4.55
C VAL A 14 8.41 -2.06 3.90
N ALA A 15 9.71 -1.74 3.83
CA ALA A 15 10.21 -0.55 3.16
C ALA A 15 9.89 -0.53 1.65
N HIS A 16 10.00 -1.68 0.97
CA HIS A 16 9.62 -1.81 -0.43
C HIS A 16 8.11 -1.60 -0.65
N LEU A 17 7.28 -2.12 0.26
CA LEU A 17 5.82 -1.89 0.23
C LEU A 17 5.49 -0.41 0.44
N ASP A 18 6.11 0.26 1.42
CA ASP A 18 5.92 1.69 1.66
C ASP A 18 6.34 2.53 0.44
N HIS A 19 7.47 2.20 -0.19
CA HIS A 19 7.93 2.89 -1.40
C HIS A 19 6.98 2.68 -2.59
N ALA A 20 6.54 1.45 -2.84
CA ALA A 20 5.61 1.13 -3.91
C ALA A 20 4.25 1.81 -3.71
N LEU A 21 3.74 1.82 -2.47
CA LEU A 21 2.52 2.53 -2.07
C LEU A 21 2.61 4.02 -2.37
N SER A 22 3.72 4.65 -1.98
CA SER A 22 3.95 6.07 -2.25
C SER A 22 4.04 6.36 -3.76
N GLY A 23 4.71 5.50 -4.53
CA GLY A 23 4.80 5.65 -5.98
C GLY A 23 3.44 5.53 -6.66
N ILE A 24 2.64 4.52 -6.29
CA ILE A 24 1.30 4.32 -6.85
C ILE A 24 0.39 5.51 -6.53
N ALA A 25 0.39 6.01 -5.30
CA ALA A 25 -0.39 7.18 -4.92
C ALA A 25 -0.01 8.43 -5.74
N MET A 26 1.30 8.64 -5.98
CA MET A 26 1.76 9.75 -6.82
C MET A 26 1.29 9.63 -8.28
N GLU A 27 1.35 8.44 -8.86
CA GLU A 27 0.90 8.21 -10.23
C GLU A 27 -0.62 8.37 -10.37
N ILE A 28 -1.39 7.94 -9.36
CA ILE A 28 -2.85 8.15 -9.30
C ILE A 28 -3.18 9.65 -9.25
N ASP A 29 -2.51 10.40 -8.38
CA ASP A 29 -2.67 11.85 -8.29
C ASP A 29 -2.33 12.56 -9.60
N LEU A 30 -1.28 12.11 -10.29
CA LEU A 30 -0.87 12.62 -11.59
C LEU A 30 -1.93 12.38 -12.66
N LEU A 31 -2.45 11.15 -12.72
CA LEU A 31 -3.53 10.77 -13.62
C LEU A 31 -4.78 11.64 -13.37
N ASP A 32 -5.16 11.83 -12.10
CA ASP A 32 -6.35 12.61 -11.73
C ASP A 32 -6.22 14.09 -12.11
N ARG A 33 -5.04 14.68 -11.90
CA ARG A 33 -4.75 16.08 -12.30
C ARG A 33 -4.82 16.26 -13.81
N GLU A 34 -4.19 15.37 -14.56
CA GLU A 34 -4.15 15.46 -16.03
C GLU A 34 -5.53 15.26 -16.63
N ALA A 35 -6.29 14.31 -16.09
CA ALA A 35 -7.62 14.03 -16.57
C ALA A 35 -8.63 15.12 -16.16
N SER A 36 -8.47 15.75 -14.98
CA SER A 36 -9.19 16.96 -14.60
C SER A 36 -8.89 18.16 -15.51
N ARG A 37 -7.62 18.31 -15.93
CA ARG A 37 -7.22 19.34 -16.91
C ARG A 37 -7.94 19.13 -18.25
N LEU A 38 -7.88 17.91 -18.79
CA LEU A 38 -8.52 17.56 -20.06
C LEU A 38 -10.04 17.68 -20.01
N ARG A 39 -10.66 17.34 -18.87
CA ARG A 39 -12.09 17.51 -18.65
C ARG A 39 -12.55 18.96 -18.82
N GLY A 40 -11.71 19.94 -18.47
CA GLY A 40 -11.99 21.36 -18.68
C GLY A 40 -12.23 21.72 -20.16
N ASP A 41 -11.56 20.99 -21.05
CA ASP A 41 -11.63 21.17 -22.50
C ASP A 41 -12.73 20.31 -23.16
N TRP A 42 -13.32 19.35 -22.41
CA TRP A 42 -14.34 18.44 -22.93
C TRP A 42 -15.75 18.96 -22.74
N HIS A 43 -16.59 18.77 -23.76
CA HIS A 43 -17.97 19.24 -23.79
C HIS A 43 -18.93 18.13 -24.21
N GLY A 44 -20.18 18.22 -23.76
CA GLY A 44 -21.24 17.28 -24.10
C GLY A 44 -20.94 15.83 -23.72
N SER A 45 -21.20 14.91 -24.64
CA SER A 45 -21.10 13.46 -24.42
C SER A 45 -19.69 12.98 -24.04
N ALA A 46 -18.64 13.67 -24.49
CA ALA A 46 -17.26 13.33 -24.12
C ALA A 46 -17.00 13.54 -22.62
N ARG A 47 -17.52 14.65 -22.07
CA ARG A 47 -17.41 14.95 -20.63
C ARG A 47 -18.24 13.98 -19.79
N GLU A 48 -19.45 13.67 -20.22
CA GLU A 48 -20.32 12.71 -19.53
C GLU A 48 -19.76 11.28 -19.56
N ALA A 49 -19.14 10.86 -20.67
CA ALA A 49 -18.45 9.58 -20.74
C ALA A 49 -17.27 9.52 -19.76
N TYR A 50 -16.46 10.57 -19.71
CA TYR A 50 -15.37 10.66 -18.75
C TYR A 50 -15.84 10.66 -17.30
N ASP A 51 -16.82 11.48 -16.93
CA ASP A 51 -17.29 11.59 -15.55
C ASP A 51 -17.77 10.23 -15.00
N ARG A 52 -18.40 9.40 -15.85
CA ARG A 52 -18.81 8.02 -15.51
C ARG A 52 -17.62 7.09 -15.33
N THR A 53 -16.67 7.11 -16.25
CA THR A 53 -15.47 6.26 -16.18
C THR A 53 -14.56 6.65 -15.03
N HIS A 54 -14.42 7.95 -14.76
CA HIS A 54 -13.63 8.49 -13.66
C HIS A 54 -14.18 8.06 -12.30
N THR A 55 -15.50 8.16 -12.08
CA THR A 55 -16.13 7.69 -10.84
C THR A 55 -15.88 6.18 -10.61
N ALA A 56 -16.03 5.36 -11.65
CA ALA A 56 -15.77 3.92 -11.55
C ALA A 56 -14.27 3.62 -11.32
N GLY A 57 -13.38 4.38 -11.97
CA GLY A 57 -11.93 4.27 -11.80
C GLY A 57 -11.46 4.67 -10.40
N ALA A 58 -11.97 5.78 -9.86
CA ALA A 58 -11.63 6.27 -8.53
C ALA A 58 -11.90 5.23 -7.44
N ALA A 59 -13.05 4.53 -7.50
CA ALA A 59 -13.38 3.47 -6.56
C ALA A 59 -12.39 2.28 -6.63
N LEU A 60 -11.95 1.89 -7.83
CA LEU A 60 -10.96 0.81 -8.01
C LEU A 60 -9.58 1.21 -7.48
N LEU A 61 -9.19 2.46 -7.66
CA LEU A 61 -7.92 3.00 -7.16
C LEU A 61 -7.92 3.08 -5.63
N GLU A 62 -9.03 3.51 -5.02
CA GLU A 62 -9.21 3.48 -3.58
C GLU A 62 -9.15 2.05 -3.01
N GLU A 63 -9.72 1.07 -3.70
CA GLU A 63 -9.67 -0.34 -3.29
C GLU A 63 -8.24 -0.90 -3.37
N LEU A 64 -7.51 -0.58 -4.44
CA LEU A 64 -6.10 -0.96 -4.59
C LEU A 64 -5.25 -0.37 -3.45
N GLU A 65 -5.40 0.92 -3.17
CA GLU A 65 -4.69 1.57 -2.05
C GLU A 65 -4.99 0.89 -0.71
N ARG A 66 -6.27 0.60 -0.45
CA ARG A 66 -6.70 -0.06 0.78
C ARG A 66 -6.12 -1.46 0.92
N GLY A 67 -6.11 -2.23 -0.17
CA GLY A 67 -5.51 -3.57 -0.20
C GLY A 67 -4.01 -3.55 0.07
N LEU A 68 -3.28 -2.63 -0.57
CA LEU A 68 -1.84 -2.47 -0.38
C LEU A 68 -1.49 -2.00 1.05
N ARG A 69 -2.26 -1.04 1.62
CA ARG A 69 -2.11 -0.64 3.04
C ARG A 69 -2.35 -1.82 3.98
N GLY A 70 -3.39 -2.62 3.72
CA GLY A 70 -3.66 -3.83 4.50
C GLY A 70 -2.52 -4.86 4.45
N ALA A 71 -1.93 -5.08 3.28
CA ALA A 71 -0.77 -5.97 3.12
C ALA A 71 0.45 -5.45 3.91
N ARG A 72 0.68 -4.14 3.88
CA ARG A 72 1.75 -3.47 4.64
C ARG A 72 1.54 -3.58 6.16
N ASP A 73 0.32 -3.35 6.64
CA ASP A 73 0.00 -3.46 8.07
C ASP A 73 0.12 -4.91 8.57
N PHE A 74 -0.31 -5.88 7.77
CA PHE A 74 -0.10 -7.30 8.06
C PHE A 74 1.39 -7.65 8.15
N ALA A 75 2.21 -7.14 7.22
CA ALA A 75 3.65 -7.34 7.27
C ALA A 75 4.24 -6.71 8.55
N SER A 76 3.91 -5.47 8.89
CA SER A 76 4.41 -4.82 10.11
C SER A 76 4.04 -5.61 11.38
N ALA A 77 2.77 -5.98 11.52
CA ALA A 77 2.28 -6.73 12.68
C ALA A 77 2.95 -8.10 12.81
N THR A 78 3.24 -8.77 11.69
CA THR A 78 3.98 -10.03 11.68
C THR A 78 5.41 -9.84 12.20
N ALA A 79 6.10 -8.79 11.76
CA ALA A 79 7.45 -8.48 12.22
C ALA A 79 7.50 -8.23 13.72
N GLU A 80 6.58 -7.41 14.23
CA GLU A 80 6.48 -7.08 15.65
C GLU A 80 6.26 -8.33 16.52
N ARG A 81 5.35 -9.22 16.11
CA ARG A 81 5.06 -10.47 16.82
C ARG A 81 6.26 -11.42 16.85
N PHE A 82 7.00 -11.51 15.75
CA PHE A 82 8.22 -12.32 15.70
C PHE A 82 9.31 -11.78 16.63
N VAL A 83 9.58 -10.48 16.58
CA VAL A 83 10.56 -9.83 17.47
C VAL A 83 10.19 -10.02 18.94
N ALA A 84 8.90 -9.86 19.29
CA ALA A 84 8.41 -10.10 20.65
C ALA A 84 8.62 -11.56 21.08
N THR A 85 8.34 -12.51 20.19
CA THR A 85 8.53 -13.95 20.44
C THR A 85 10.00 -14.30 20.65
N GLU A 86 10.90 -13.78 19.81
CA GLU A 86 12.33 -14.02 19.93
C GLU A 86 12.88 -13.48 21.26
N ARG A 87 12.45 -12.27 21.67
CA ARG A 87 12.81 -11.69 22.98
C ARG A 87 12.32 -12.56 24.13
N ALA A 88 11.07 -13.03 24.08
CA ALA A 88 10.51 -13.90 25.11
C ALA A 88 11.27 -15.22 25.23
N VAL A 89 11.58 -15.87 24.09
CA VAL A 89 12.39 -17.10 24.07
C VAL A 89 13.77 -16.83 24.66
N ARG A 90 14.49 -15.79 24.20
CA ARG A 90 15.82 -15.44 24.73
C ARG A 90 15.82 -15.16 26.22
N ALA A 91 14.73 -14.61 26.78
CA ALA A 91 14.61 -14.36 28.22
C ALA A 91 14.49 -15.67 29.02
N LEU A 92 13.84 -16.71 28.47
CA LEU A 92 13.72 -18.03 29.12
C LEU A 92 15.08 -18.72 29.28
N TRP A 93 16.00 -18.55 28.32
CA TRP A 93 17.33 -19.18 28.32
C TRP A 93 18.40 -18.40 29.11
N ARG A 94 18.06 -17.23 29.67
CA ARG A 94 18.96 -16.43 30.54
C ARG A 94 18.67 -16.64 32.04
N ARG A 95 17.80 -17.59 32.38
CA ARG A 95 17.60 -18.13 33.73
C ARG A 95 18.37 -19.41 33.89
#